data_AF-A0A9P6SUL1-F1
#
_entry.id   AF-A0A9P6SUL1-F1
#
_cell.length_a   1.000
_cell.length_b   1.000
_cell.length_c   1.000
_cell.angle_alpha   90.00
_cell.angle_beta   90.00
_cell.angle_gamma   90.00
#
_symmetry.space_group_name_H-M   'P 1'
#
loop_
_entity.id
_entity.type
_entity.pdbx_description
1 polymer ?
#
loop_
_entity_poly.entity_id
_entity_poly.type
_entity_poly.pdbx_seq_one_letter_code
_entity_poly.pdbx_strand_id
1 'polypeptide(L)' 'SWFDKMLRKFMFHFMPQTLLRITYTKTLAYRPQASFLPKIPYRGTGHVEPQKESKKYKKMMTASHL' A
#
# COMPACT_ATOMS: atom_id res chain seq x y z
N SER A 1 28.68 -6.93 12.45
CA SER A 1 29.29 -8.07 13.17
C SER A 1 28.50 -9.36 12.89
N TRP A 2 29.09 -10.55 13.09
CA TRP A 2 28.38 -11.83 12.94
C TRP A 2 27.23 -11.96 13.96
N PHE A 3 27.46 -11.48 15.18
CA PHE A 3 26.45 -11.41 16.24
C PHE A 3 25.20 -10.61 15.83
N ASP A 4 25.43 -9.49 15.14
CA ASP A 4 24.38 -8.60 14.65
C ASP A 4 23.47 -9.30 13.61
N LYS A 5 24.06 -10.13 12.74
CA LYS A 5 23.31 -10.94 11.77
C LYS A 5 22.44 -12.00 12.46
N MET A 6 22.95 -12.62 13.53
CA MET A 6 22.19 -13.60 14.31
C MET A 6 21.05 -12.95 15.08
N LEU A 7 21.33 -11.85 15.79
CA LEU A 7 20.32 -11.12 16.55
C LEU A 7 19.18 -10.68 15.62
N ARG A 8 19.52 -10.14 14.45
CA ARG A 8 18.56 -9.76 13.42
C ARG A 8 17.68 -10.93 13.00
N LYS A 9 18.27 -12.09 12.71
CA LYS A 9 17.52 -13.29 12.28
C LYS A 9 16.56 -13.78 13.37
N PHE A 10 16.99 -13.76 14.63
CA PHE A 10 16.15 -14.15 15.76
C PHE A 10 14.99 -13.16 15.95
N MET A 11 15.28 -11.86 15.96
CA MET A 11 14.26 -10.82 16.10
C MET A 11 13.20 -10.86 14.99
N PHE A 12 13.60 -11.05 13.73
CA PHE A 12 12.63 -11.17 12.63
C PHE A 12 11.86 -12.50 12.64
N HIS A 13 12.43 -13.57 13.20
CA HIS A 13 11.72 -14.84 13.38
C HIS A 13 10.63 -14.75 14.45
N PHE A 14 10.91 -14.06 15.56
CA PHE A 14 9.93 -13.82 16.63
C PHE A 14 8.98 -12.65 16.35
N MET A 15 9.16 -11.93 15.24
CA MET A 15 8.27 -10.83 14.88
C MET A 15 6.90 -11.39 14.48
N PRO A 16 5.81 -10.97 15.13
CA PRO A 16 4.48 -11.43 14.78
C PRO A 16 4.15 -11.04 13.34
N GLN A 17 3.55 -11.97 12.59
CA GLN A 17 3.24 -11.79 11.17
C GLN A 17 2.35 -10.56 10.90
N THR A 18 1.59 -10.12 11.91
CA THR A 18 0.77 -8.90 11.85
C THR A 18 1.63 -7.64 11.67
N LEU A 19 2.74 -7.51 12.39
CA LEU A 19 3.66 -6.37 12.26
C LEU A 19 4.39 -6.38 10.91
N LEU A 20 4.77 -7.57 10.43
CA LEU A 20 5.35 -7.73 9.10
C LEU A 20 4.34 -7.29 8.03
N ARG A 21 3.08 -7.75 8.08
CA ARG A 21 2.03 -7.34 7.13
C ARG A 21 1.76 -5.84 7.17
N ILE A 22 1.73 -5.21 8.34
CA ILE A 22 1.53 -3.75 8.46
C ILE A 22 2.72 -3.01 7.84
N THR A 23 3.94 -3.47 8.09
CA THR A 23 5.15 -2.84 7.52
C THR A 23 5.18 -3.02 6.00
N TYR A 24 4.92 -4.23 5.51
CA TYR A 24 4.84 -4.53 4.08
C TYR A 24 3.73 -3.76 3.39
N THR A 25 2.56 -3.61 3.99
CA THR A 25 1.48 -2.80 3.40
C THR A 25 1.84 -1.31 3.35
N LYS A 26 2.61 -0.79 4.31
CA LYS A 26 3.12 0.58 4.29
C LYS A 26 4.25 0.80 3.28
N THR A 27 5.15 -0.17 3.10
CA THR A 27 6.24 -0.09 2.11
C THR A 27 5.75 -0.39 0.69
N LEU A 28 4.79 -1.31 0.52
CA LEU A 28 4.08 -1.57 -0.73
C LEU A 28 3.03 -0.51 -1.05
N ALA A 29 2.71 0.39 -0.12
CA ALA A 29 2.04 1.65 -0.44
C ALA A 29 3.02 2.60 -1.15
N TYR A 30 3.66 2.10 -2.22
CA TYR A 30 4.17 2.96 -3.27
C TYR A 30 2.99 3.82 -3.72
N ARG A 31 2.98 5.06 -3.25
CA ARG A 31 2.05 6.07 -3.72
C ARG A 31 2.68 6.63 -4.98
N PRO A 32 2.15 6.32 -6.18
CA PRO A 32 2.60 7.04 -7.36
C PRO A 32 2.40 8.53 -7.10
N GLN A 33 3.46 9.33 -7.30
CA GLN A 33 3.43 10.79 -7.16
C GLN A 33 2.34 11.45 -8.03
N ALA A 34 1.74 10.71 -8.97
CA ALA A 34 0.70 11.14 -9.89
C ALA A 34 -0.69 10.52 -9.61
N SER A 35 -1.12 10.42 -8.34
CA SER A 35 -2.50 10.03 -8.02
C SER A 35 -3.58 11.01 -8.48
N PHE A 36 -3.18 12.21 -8.95
CA PHE A 36 -4.07 13.21 -9.54
C PHE A 36 -4.49 12.87 -10.98
N LEU A 37 -3.75 11.97 -11.64
CA LEU A 37 -4.11 11.56 -12.99
C LEU A 37 -5.35 10.65 -12.95
N PRO A 38 -6.26 10.77 -13.94
CA PRO A 38 -7.38 9.85 -14.06
C PRO A 38 -6.86 8.42 -14.23
N LYS A 39 -7.52 7.46 -13.57
CA LYS A 39 -7.15 6.05 -13.67
C LYS A 39 -7.42 5.59 -15.10
N ILE A 40 -6.40 4.99 -15.73
CA ILE A 40 -6.55 4.39 -17.07
C ILE A 40 -7.56 3.24 -16.95
N PRO A 41 -8.66 3.23 -17.74
CA PRO A 41 -9.70 2.21 -17.63
C PRO A 41 -9.22 0.80 -18.03
N TYR A 42 -8.18 0.71 -18.87
CA TYR A 42 -7.61 -0.55 -19.34
C TYR A 42 -6.09 -0.57 -19.15
N ARG A 43 -5.55 -1.58 -18.46
CA ARG A 43 -4.10 -1.85 -18.39
C ARG A 43 -3.82 -3.20 -19.05
N GLY A 44 -3.34 -3.18 -20.29
CA GLY A 44 -3.09 -4.41 -21.06
C GLY A 44 -4.37 -5.04 -21.63
N THR A 45 -4.42 -6.37 -21.71
CA THR A 45 -5.55 -7.15 -22.26
C THR A 45 -6.58 -7.58 -21.20
N GLY A 46 -6.34 -7.30 -19.92
CA GLY A 46 -7.22 -7.68 -18.82
C GLY A 46 -8.19 -6.57 -18.41
N HIS A 47 -9.40 -6.96 -17.99
CA HIS A 47 -10.34 -6.05 -17.34
C HIS A 47 -9.80 -5.66 -15.96
N VAL A 48 -9.52 -4.38 -15.75
CA VAL A 48 -9.04 -3.86 -14.46
C VAL A 48 -10.25 -3.44 -13.65
N GLU A 49 -10.53 -4.15 -12.55
CA GLU A 49 -11.55 -3.66 -11.63
C GLU A 49 -11.15 -2.31 -11.04
N PRO A 50 -12.08 -1.35 -10.95
CA PRO A 50 -11.79 -0.06 -10.35
C PRO A 50 -11.38 -0.28 -8.89
N GLN A 51 -10.21 0.22 -8.53
CA GLN A 51 -9.74 0.15 -7.16
C GLN A 51 -10.77 0.81 -6.23
N LYS A 52 -11.30 0.02 -5.28
CA LYS A 52 -12.25 0.47 -4.24
C LYS A 52 -11.76 1.76 -3.59
N GLU A 53 -12.58 2.79 -3.66
CA GLU A 53 -12.21 4.11 -3.16
C GLU A 53 -12.08 4.11 -1.64
N SER A 54 -11.12 4.90 -1.15
CA SER A 54 -11.00 5.14 0.29
C SER A 54 -12.14 6.04 0.77
N LYS A 55 -12.61 5.82 2.01
CA LYS A 55 -13.63 6.66 2.65
C LYS A 55 -13.24 8.14 2.65
N LYS A 56 -11.95 8.45 2.78
CA LYS A 56 -11.42 9.83 2.77
C LYS A 56 -11.56 10.48 1.39
N TYR A 57 -11.22 9.75 0.32
CA TYR A 57 -11.32 10.26 -1.04
C TYR A 57 -12.77 10.54 -1.44
N LYS A 58 -13.69 9.62 -1.09
CA LYS A 58 -15.12 9.81 -1.32
C LYS A 58 -15.64 11.10 -0.67
N LYS A 59 -15.29 11.35 0.60
CA LYS A 59 -15.67 12.59 1.30
C LYS A 59 -15.13 13.85 0.60
N MET A 60 -13.89 13.80 0.11
CA MET A 60 -13.26 14.93 -0.58
C MET A 60 -13.95 15.23 -1.92
N MET A 61 -14.28 14.20 -2.72
CA MET A 61 -15.02 14.40 -3.97
C MET A 61 -16.45 14.89 -3.76
N THR A 62 -17.14 14.40 -2.73
CA THR A 62 -18.48 14.92 -2.40
C THR A 62 -18.45 16.40 -2.00
N ALA A 63 -17.41 16.82 -1.26
CA ALA A 63 -17.25 18.21 -0.85
C ALA A 63 -16.86 19.16 -1.99
N SER A 64 -16.18 18.67 -3.04
CA SER A 64 -15.83 19.49 -4.22
C SER A 64 -16.97 19.65 -5.24
N HIS A 65 -18.04 18.87 -5.11
CA HIS A 65 -19.20 18.89 -6.01
C HIS A 65 -20.40 19.70 -5.46
N LEU A 66 -20.25 20.30 -4.28
CA LEU A 66 -21.17 21.26 -3.66
C LEU A 66 -20.63 22.68 -3.85
#